data_AF-A0A0G0K050-F1
#
_entry.id   AF-A0A0G0K050-F1
#
_cell.length_a   1.000
_cell.length_b   1.000
_cell.length_c   1.000
_cell.angle_alpha   90.00
_cell.angle_beta   90.00
_cell.angle_gamma   90.00
#
_symmetry.space_group_name_H-M   'P 1'
#
loop_
_entity.id
_entity.type
_entity.pdbx_description
1 polymer ?
#
loop_
_entity_poly.entity_id
_entity_poly.type
_entity_poly.pdbx_seq_one_letter_code
_entity_poly.pdbx_strand_id
1 'polypeptide(L)'
;MADTNTQQASQQSTGAVSVIRDGKMLIQGTRGRFFINADQKKIDEIVAKYSIPTSVTSKYPDLIALAIQTESMDDSEREYWYQIMPVMTDDQIVKLRNILVNEKEQLTKLDEEYNQDLKSLNDKHMSEWQDFERKQKRQKMIEAEKATDETEAEHEKKLLEELDKLQNP
;
A
#
# COMPACT_ATOMS: atom_id res chain seq x y z
N MET A 1 4.18 -33.33 -65.32
CA MET A 1 3.41 -33.07 -64.08
C MET A 1 4.02 -31.82 -63.48
N ALA A 2 3.65 -30.63 -63.98
CA ALA A 2 2.52 -29.80 -63.50
C ALA A 2 2.71 -29.43 -62.02
N ASP A 3 2.69 -28.19 -61.56
CA ASP A 3 2.60 -26.84 -62.15
C ASP A 3 2.76 -25.88 -60.96
N THR A 4 3.36 -24.69 -61.17
CA THR A 4 3.02 -23.41 -60.48
C THR A 4 3.21 -23.30 -58.95
N ASN A 5 3.34 -22.13 -58.29
CA ASN A 5 3.62 -20.72 -58.59
C ASN A 5 3.35 -19.99 -57.24
N THR A 6 3.81 -18.73 -57.15
CA THR A 6 3.18 -17.64 -56.37
C THR A 6 3.56 -17.57 -54.87
N GLN A 7 4.52 -16.74 -54.48
CA GLN A 7 4.44 -15.28 -54.25
C GLN A 7 3.58 -14.85 -53.04
N GLN A 8 4.27 -14.25 -52.08
CA GLN A 8 3.99 -12.97 -51.39
C GLN A 8 2.54 -12.57 -51.07
N ALA A 9 2.32 -12.30 -49.78
CA ALA A 9 1.46 -11.21 -49.27
C ALA A 9 2.05 -10.78 -47.90
N SER A 10 2.79 -9.66 -47.85
CA SER A 10 2.35 -8.35 -47.33
C SER A 10 2.08 -8.36 -45.81
N GLN A 11 3.03 -7.91 -44.97
CA GLN A 11 3.26 -6.52 -44.52
C GLN A 11 2.22 -5.97 -43.51
N GLN A 12 2.80 -5.38 -42.44
CA GLN A 12 2.25 -4.45 -41.41
C GLN A 12 1.57 -5.16 -40.22
N SER A 13 1.88 -4.89 -38.94
CA SER A 13 2.27 -3.64 -38.30
C SER A 13 2.85 -3.87 -36.88
N THR A 14 3.95 -3.18 -36.58
CA THR A 14 4.36 -2.64 -35.26
C THR A 14 4.54 -3.57 -34.05
N GLY A 15 5.77 -4.06 -33.87
CA GLY A 15 6.65 -3.62 -32.77
C GLY A 15 6.29 -3.98 -31.32
N ALA A 16 6.70 -5.17 -30.88
CA ALA A 16 7.31 -5.39 -29.56
C ALA A 16 8.13 -6.69 -29.63
N VAL A 17 9.45 -6.57 -29.83
CA VAL A 17 10.37 -7.71 -29.74
C VAL A 17 10.49 -8.07 -28.26
N SER A 18 9.80 -9.14 -27.84
CA SER A 18 9.90 -9.68 -26.49
C SER A 18 11.24 -10.39 -26.32
N VAL A 19 12.21 -9.76 -25.65
CA VAL A 19 13.44 -10.42 -25.21
C VAL A 19 13.28 -10.81 -23.75
N ILE A 20 13.28 -12.12 -23.48
CA ILE A 20 13.29 -12.65 -22.11
C ILE A 20 14.73 -12.63 -21.61
N ARG A 21 15.01 -11.88 -20.55
CA ARG A 21 16.27 -11.94 -19.79
C ARG A 21 15.92 -12.05 -18.31
N ASP A 22 16.44 -13.08 -17.65
CA ASP A 22 16.26 -13.34 -16.20
C ASP A 22 14.79 -13.42 -15.74
N GLY A 23 13.94 -14.14 -16.48
CA GLY A 23 12.57 -14.43 -16.05
C GLY A 23 11.59 -13.25 -16.08
N LYS A 24 12.02 -12.08 -16.59
CA LYS A 24 11.15 -10.90 -16.75
C LYS A 24 10.73 -10.74 -18.21
N MET A 25 9.42 -10.75 -18.46
CA MET A 25 8.87 -10.43 -19.78
C MET A 25 8.89 -8.92 -19.97
N LEU A 26 9.70 -8.44 -20.92
CA LEU A 26 9.79 -7.03 -21.26
C LEU A 26 8.77 -6.73 -22.37
N ILE A 27 7.71 -5.97 -22.05
CA ILE A 27 6.77 -5.45 -23.04
C ILE A 27 7.08 -3.97 -23.27
N GLN A 28 7.51 -3.62 -24.48
CA GLN A 28 7.84 -2.24 -24.85
C GLN A 28 6.60 -1.55 -25.41
N GLY A 29 5.86 -0.83 -24.55
CA GLY A 29 4.75 0.03 -24.95
C GLY A 29 5.19 1.49 -25.17
N THR A 30 4.44 2.22 -25.99
CA THR A 30 4.66 3.63 -26.37
C THR A 30 4.66 4.65 -25.22
N ARG A 31 4.43 4.23 -23.97
CA ARG A 31 4.41 5.08 -22.77
C ARG A 31 5.38 4.68 -21.65
N GLY A 32 6.33 3.79 -21.91
CA GLY A 32 7.39 3.43 -20.95
C GLY A 32 7.46 1.95 -20.64
N ARG A 33 8.50 1.57 -19.89
CA ARG A 33 8.79 0.18 -19.49
C ARG A 33 7.93 -0.19 -18.27
N PHE A 34 7.04 -1.15 -18.42
CA PHE A 34 6.25 -1.72 -17.32
C PHE A 34 6.70 -3.16 -17.06
N PHE A 35 6.88 -3.51 -15.78
CA PHE A 35 7.16 -4.88 -15.34
C PHE A 35 5.92 -5.42 -14.66
N ILE A 36 5.33 -6.49 -15.18
CA ILE A 36 4.31 -7.27 -14.47
C ILE A 36 5.07 -8.34 -13.68
N ASN A 37 5.35 -8.10 -12.41
CA ASN A 37 5.83 -9.15 -11.50
C ASN A 37 4.62 -9.84 -10.87
N ALA A 38 3.97 -10.71 -11.63
CA ALA A 38 3.21 -11.81 -11.05
C ALA A 38 3.91 -13.08 -11.51
N ASP A 39 4.39 -13.89 -10.58
CA ASP A 39 5.01 -15.18 -10.92
C ASP A 39 4.04 -15.95 -11.82
N GLN A 40 4.43 -16.22 -13.06
CA GLN A 40 3.62 -16.96 -14.03
C GLN A 40 3.09 -18.27 -13.41
N LYS A 41 3.89 -18.89 -12.54
CA LYS A 41 3.57 -20.08 -11.75
C LYS A 41 2.34 -19.91 -10.84
N LYS A 42 2.16 -18.73 -10.24
CA LYS A 42 1.02 -18.41 -9.38
C LYS A 42 -0.25 -18.20 -10.20
N ILE A 43 -0.12 -17.63 -11.40
CA ILE A 43 -1.22 -17.53 -12.37
C ILE A 43 -1.62 -18.93 -12.85
N ASP A 44 -0.66 -19.80 -13.17
CA ASP A 44 -0.91 -21.16 -13.62
C ASP A 44 -1.59 -22.03 -12.54
N GLU A 45 -1.22 -21.87 -11.26
CA GLU A 45 -1.90 -22.52 -10.13
C GLU A 45 -3.34 -22.03 -9.95
N ILE A 46 -3.59 -20.74 -10.16
CA ILE A 46 -4.93 -20.16 -10.07
C ILE A 46 -5.80 -20.60 -11.26
N VAL A 47 -5.23 -20.63 -12.47
CA VAL A 47 -5.89 -21.19 -13.66
C VAL A 47 -6.10 -22.69 -13.52
N ALA A 48 -5.25 -23.42 -12.76
CA ALA A 48 -5.48 -24.82 -12.45
C ALA A 48 -6.60 -25.02 -11.42
N LYS A 49 -6.82 -24.05 -10.52
CA LYS A 49 -7.91 -24.07 -9.54
C LYS A 49 -9.28 -23.86 -10.19
N TYR A 50 -9.36 -22.99 -11.20
CA TYR A 50 -10.62 -22.63 -11.87
C TYR A 50 -10.69 -23.23 -13.27
N SER A 51 -11.85 -23.76 -13.68
CA SER A 51 -12.03 -24.30 -15.04
C SER A 51 -12.17 -23.19 -16.10
N ILE A 52 -11.15 -22.36 -16.33
CA ILE A 52 -11.23 -21.18 -17.20
C ILE A 52 -11.10 -21.57 -18.69
N PRO A 53 -12.02 -21.17 -19.58
CA PRO A 53 -11.89 -21.42 -21.01
C PRO A 53 -10.64 -20.74 -21.63
N THR A 54 -9.95 -21.43 -22.54
CA THR A 54 -8.74 -20.89 -23.20
C THR A 54 -8.98 -19.60 -24.00
N SER A 55 -10.21 -19.42 -24.48
CA SER A 55 -10.64 -18.19 -25.18
C SER A 55 -10.60 -16.97 -24.26
N VAL A 56 -10.88 -17.17 -22.98
CA VAL A 56 -10.86 -16.12 -21.95
C VAL A 56 -9.43 -15.80 -21.54
N THR A 57 -8.64 -16.82 -21.23
CA THR A 57 -7.24 -16.63 -20.79
C THR A 57 -6.40 -15.91 -21.84
N SER A 58 -6.70 -16.14 -23.12
CA SER A 58 -6.00 -15.51 -24.24
C SER A 58 -6.47 -14.06 -24.49
N LYS A 59 -7.77 -13.78 -24.33
CA LYS A 59 -8.35 -12.47 -24.69
C LYS A 59 -8.36 -11.46 -23.55
N TYR A 60 -8.58 -11.92 -22.32
CA TYR A 60 -8.84 -11.05 -21.16
C TYR A 60 -7.99 -11.45 -19.93
N PRO A 61 -6.65 -11.55 -20.04
CA PRO A 61 -5.79 -11.94 -18.93
C PRO A 61 -5.83 -10.97 -17.75
N ASP A 62 -6.03 -9.68 -18.04
CA ASP A 62 -6.16 -8.62 -17.05
C ASP A 62 -7.50 -8.67 -16.29
N LEU A 63 -8.59 -9.02 -16.97
CA LEU A 63 -9.89 -9.20 -16.34
C LEU A 63 -9.90 -10.41 -15.41
N ILE A 64 -9.21 -11.49 -15.77
CA ILE A 64 -9.00 -12.63 -14.87
C ILE A 64 -8.30 -12.18 -13.59
N ALA A 65 -7.22 -11.39 -13.71
CA ALA A 65 -6.50 -10.88 -12.56
C ALA A 65 -7.39 -9.98 -11.67
N LEU A 66 -8.22 -9.12 -12.27
CA LEU A 66 -9.18 -8.30 -11.53
C LEU A 66 -10.24 -9.14 -10.81
N ALA A 67 -10.80 -10.14 -11.49
CA ALA A 67 -11.81 -11.05 -10.92
C ALA A 67 -11.27 -11.90 -9.76
N ILE A 68 -9.97 -12.22 -9.75
CA ILE A 68 -9.30 -12.90 -8.63
C ILE A 68 -9.06 -11.95 -7.45
N GLN A 69 -8.77 -10.68 -7.74
CA GLN A 69 -8.44 -9.68 -6.71
C GLN A 69 -9.68 -9.07 -6.04
N THR A 70 -10.84 -9.08 -6.70
CA THR A 70 -12.08 -8.53 -6.12
C THR A 70 -12.52 -9.35 -4.91
N GLU A 71 -12.93 -8.65 -3.87
CA GLU A 71 -13.53 -9.23 -2.66
C GLU A 71 -15.04 -9.44 -2.83
N SER A 72 -15.66 -8.82 -3.83
CA SER A 72 -17.09 -8.94 -4.10
C SER A 72 -17.51 -10.26 -4.76
N MET A 73 -16.56 -11.17 -5.02
CA MET A 73 -16.85 -12.46 -5.67
C MET A 73 -16.25 -13.63 -4.91
N ASP A 74 -17.01 -14.71 -4.77
CA ASP A 74 -16.50 -15.99 -4.27
C ASP A 74 -15.89 -16.86 -5.39
N ASP A 75 -15.32 -18.00 -5.01
CA ASP A 75 -14.68 -18.93 -5.95
C ASP A 75 -15.66 -19.50 -6.99
N SER A 76 -16.90 -19.76 -6.61
CA SER A 76 -17.93 -20.32 -7.49
C SER A 76 -18.47 -19.27 -8.46
N GLU A 77 -18.66 -18.04 -7.98
CA GLU A 77 -19.05 -16.90 -8.80
C GLU A 77 -17.96 -16.59 -9.83
N ARG A 78 -16.69 -16.59 -9.43
CA ARG A 78 -15.55 -16.44 -10.37
C ARG A 78 -15.62 -17.45 -11.51
N GLU A 79 -15.81 -18.74 -11.19
CA GLU A 79 -15.93 -19.78 -12.21
C GLU A 79 -17.11 -19.54 -13.15
N TYR A 80 -18.27 -19.20 -12.60
CA TYR A 80 -19.47 -18.89 -13.37
C TYR A 80 -19.23 -17.73 -14.34
N TRP A 81 -18.61 -16.64 -13.89
CA TRP A 81 -18.27 -15.51 -14.75
C TRP A 81 -17.29 -15.91 -15.85
N TYR A 82 -16.30 -16.75 -15.56
CA TYR A 82 -15.39 -17.28 -16.58
C TYR A 82 -16.09 -18.12 -17.65
N GLN A 83 -17.14 -18.87 -17.31
CA GLN A 83 -17.94 -19.60 -18.31
C GLN A 83 -18.81 -18.68 -19.18
N ILE A 84 -19.25 -17.55 -18.63
CA ILE A 84 -20.15 -16.61 -19.35
C ILE A 84 -19.38 -15.60 -20.20
N MET A 85 -18.16 -15.26 -19.82
CA MET A 85 -17.32 -14.30 -20.54
C MET A 85 -17.17 -14.59 -22.06
N PRO A 86 -17.04 -15.84 -22.53
CA PRO A 86 -17.03 -16.15 -23.96
C PRO A 86 -18.30 -15.79 -24.75
N VAL A 87 -19.46 -15.72 -24.08
CA VAL A 87 -20.76 -15.43 -24.71
C VAL A 87 -21.20 -13.98 -24.52
N MET A 88 -20.48 -13.20 -23.72
CA MET A 88 -20.74 -11.77 -23.55
C MET A 88 -20.30 -10.95 -24.76
N THR A 89 -21.00 -9.85 -25.00
CA THR A 89 -20.58 -8.85 -25.98
C THR A 89 -19.42 -8.01 -25.44
N ASP A 90 -18.67 -7.38 -26.34
CA ASP A 90 -17.54 -6.53 -25.95
C ASP A 90 -17.98 -5.39 -25.02
N ASP A 91 -19.15 -4.80 -25.25
CA ASP A 91 -19.72 -3.75 -24.37
C ASP A 91 -20.01 -4.27 -22.95
N GLN A 92 -20.47 -5.52 -22.83
CA GLN A 92 -20.71 -6.16 -21.52
C GLN A 92 -19.39 -6.42 -20.81
N ILE A 93 -18.36 -6.88 -21.54
CA ILE A 93 -17.02 -7.07 -21.00
C ILE A 93 -16.42 -5.76 -20.49
N VAL A 94 -16.58 -4.66 -21.25
CA VAL A 94 -16.13 -3.33 -20.85
C VAL A 94 -16.86 -2.86 -19.59
N LYS A 95 -18.18 -3.08 -19.49
CA LYS A 95 -18.95 -2.75 -18.28
C LYS A 95 -18.48 -3.52 -17.06
N LEU A 96 -18.30 -4.85 -17.20
CA LEU A 96 -17.80 -5.69 -16.11
C LEU A 96 -16.42 -5.21 -15.64
N ARG A 97 -15.51 -4.97 -16.59
CA ARG A 97 -14.19 -4.41 -16.30
C ARG A 97 -14.28 -3.09 -15.53
N ASN A 98 -15.11 -2.16 -15.97
CA ASN A 98 -15.25 -0.86 -15.31
C ASN A 98 -15.79 -0.98 -13.89
N ILE A 99 -16.73 -1.92 -13.65
CA ILE A 99 -17.24 -2.20 -12.30
C ILE A 99 -16.10 -2.67 -11.39
N LEU A 100 -15.33 -3.67 -11.82
CA LEU A 100 -14.24 -4.24 -11.02
C LEU A 100 -13.09 -3.24 -10.79
N VAL A 101 -12.78 -2.39 -11.79
CA VAL A 101 -11.78 -1.32 -11.63
C VAL A 101 -12.26 -0.28 -10.62
N ASN A 102 -13.50 0.18 -10.74
CA ASN A 102 -14.05 1.18 -9.83
C ASN A 102 -14.14 0.65 -8.39
N GLU A 103 -14.54 -0.61 -8.20
CA GLU A 103 -14.52 -1.27 -6.89
C GLU A 103 -13.10 -1.22 -6.27
N LYS A 104 -12.09 -1.64 -7.04
CA LYS A 104 -10.69 -1.60 -6.59
C LYS A 104 -10.22 -0.19 -6.23
N GLU A 105 -10.57 0.81 -7.03
CA GLU A 105 -10.23 2.20 -6.78
C GLU A 105 -10.91 2.72 -5.49
N GLN A 106 -12.16 2.37 -5.26
CA GLN A 106 -12.88 2.74 -4.04
C GLN A 106 -12.29 2.09 -2.79
N LEU A 107 -11.95 0.80 -2.85
CA LEU A 107 -11.29 0.10 -1.74
C LEU A 107 -9.91 0.69 -1.45
N THR A 108 -9.11 0.96 -2.50
CA THR A 108 -7.79 1.59 -2.35
C THR A 108 -7.91 2.97 -1.70
N LYS A 109 -8.91 3.76 -2.11
CA LYS A 109 -9.17 5.08 -1.51
C LYS A 109 -9.57 4.98 -0.04
N LEU A 110 -10.41 4.00 0.31
CA LEU A 110 -10.81 3.76 1.70
C LEU A 110 -9.60 3.39 2.57
N ASP A 111 -8.72 2.52 2.07
CA ASP A 111 -7.49 2.13 2.77
C ASP A 111 -6.54 3.33 2.95
N GLU A 112 -6.40 4.18 1.94
CA GLU A 112 -5.60 5.41 2.04
C GLU A 112 -6.16 6.37 3.09
N GLU A 113 -7.47 6.60 3.09
CA GLU A 113 -8.17 7.44 4.09
C GLU A 113 -7.97 6.88 5.50
N TYR A 114 -8.18 5.57 5.68
CA TYR A 114 -8.00 4.91 6.97
C TYR A 114 -6.56 4.99 7.48
N ASN A 115 -5.57 4.79 6.60
CA ASN A 115 -4.16 4.92 6.96
C ASN A 115 -3.78 6.36 7.32
N GLN A 116 -4.34 7.35 6.64
CA GLN A 116 -4.15 8.76 6.97
C GLN A 116 -4.73 9.11 8.34
N ASP A 117 -5.95 8.64 8.63
CA ASP A 117 -6.61 8.84 9.91
C ASP A 117 -5.83 8.20 11.05
N LEU A 118 -5.33 6.98 10.85
CA LEU A 118 -4.52 6.29 11.85
C LEU A 118 -3.21 7.01 12.13
N LYS A 119 -2.55 7.53 11.08
CA LYS A 119 -1.33 8.33 11.22
C LYS A 119 -1.59 9.63 11.99
N SER A 120 -2.65 10.35 11.64
CA SER A 120 -3.06 11.59 12.31
C SER A 120 -3.34 11.36 13.79
N LEU A 121 -4.05 10.27 14.12
CA LEU A 121 -4.34 9.89 15.49
C LEU A 121 -3.06 9.57 16.28
N ASN A 122 -2.14 8.81 15.70
CA ASN A 122 -0.86 8.50 16.32
C ASN A 122 -0.01 9.77 16.56
N ASP A 123 0.10 10.64 15.56
CA ASP A 123 0.84 11.90 15.66
C ASP A 123 0.26 12.80 16.79
N LYS A 124 -1.07 12.86 16.90
CA LYS A 124 -1.74 13.60 17.98
C LYS A 124 -1.41 13.02 19.36
N HIS A 125 -1.54 11.70 19.53
CA HIS A 125 -1.23 11.06 20.80
C HIS A 125 0.25 11.22 21.18
N MET A 126 1.17 11.10 20.22
CA MET A 126 2.59 11.34 20.46
C MET A 126 2.86 12.77 20.92
N SER A 127 2.22 13.76 20.29
CA SER A 127 2.35 15.16 20.71
C SER A 127 1.80 15.41 22.11
N GLU A 128 0.60 14.88 22.41
CA GLU A 128 -0.03 15.01 23.74
C GLU A 128 0.84 14.38 24.83
N TRP A 129 1.45 13.23 24.54
CA TRP A 129 2.32 12.54 25.48
C TRP A 129 3.61 13.31 25.72
N GLN A 130 4.23 13.85 24.67
CA GLN A 130 5.40 14.73 24.80
C GLN A 130 5.09 16.01 25.59
N ASP A 131 3.91 16.62 25.39
CA ASP A 131 3.46 17.78 26.16
C ASP A 131 3.28 17.45 27.63
N PHE A 132 2.70 16.28 27.92
CA PHE A 132 2.52 15.80 29.27
C PHE A 132 3.88 15.55 29.96
N GLU A 133 4.83 14.91 29.29
CA GLU A 133 6.19 14.72 29.81
C GLU A 133 6.90 16.05 30.07
N ARG A 134 6.79 17.01 29.14
CA ARG A 134 7.37 18.35 29.32
C ARG A 134 6.79 19.05 30.55
N LYS A 135 5.46 18.98 30.73
CA LYS A 135 4.78 19.54 31.91
C LYS A 135 5.24 18.86 33.19
N GLN A 136 5.32 17.52 33.22
CA GLN A 136 5.82 16.79 34.38
C GLN A 136 7.28 17.14 34.72
N LYS A 137 8.17 17.19 33.73
CA LYS A 137 9.57 17.58 33.94
C LYS A 137 9.67 18.99 34.50
N ARG A 138 8.90 19.94 33.95
CA ARG A 138 8.85 21.32 34.45
C ARG A 138 8.36 21.37 35.91
N GLN A 139 7.30 20.63 36.23
CA GLN A 139 6.76 20.60 37.59
C GLN A 139 7.79 20.06 38.59
N LYS A 140 8.49 18.97 38.24
CA LYS A 140 9.57 18.41 39.06
C LYS A 140 10.73 19.40 39.26
N MET A 141 11.12 20.17 38.23
CA MET A 141 12.16 21.19 38.37
C MET A 141 11.71 22.30 39.33
N ILE A 142 10.48 22.80 39.21
CA ILE A 142 9.94 23.83 40.11
C ILE A 142 9.89 23.33 41.56
N GLU A 143 9.48 22.08 41.78
CA GLU A 143 9.45 21.47 43.10
C GLU A 143 10.87 21.29 43.68
N ALA A 144 11.83 20.90 42.85
CA ALA A 144 13.23 20.76 43.26
C ALA A 144 13.88 22.12 43.58
N GLU A 145 13.62 23.16 42.78
CA GLU A 145 14.08 24.53 43.05
C GLU A 145 13.52 25.03 44.38
N LYS A 146 12.21 24.90 44.63
CA LYS A 146 11.60 25.29 45.91
C LYS A 146 12.20 24.54 47.11
N ALA A 147 12.40 23.24 46.98
CA ALA A 147 13.02 22.45 48.05
C ALA A 147 14.47 22.92 48.31
N THR A 148 15.20 23.30 47.26
CA THR A 148 16.55 23.84 47.38
C THR A 148 16.53 25.20 48.08
N ASP A 149 15.67 26.12 47.65
CA ASP A 149 15.50 27.45 48.26
C ASP A 149 15.15 27.35 49.77
N GLU A 150 14.28 26.39 50.14
CA GLU A 150 13.93 26.14 51.55
C GLU A 150 15.16 25.67 52.35
N THR A 151 15.95 24.73 51.81
CA THR A 151 17.17 24.25 52.47
C THR A 151 18.25 25.33 52.59
N GLU A 152 18.41 26.17 51.57
CA GLU A 152 19.35 27.29 51.58
C GLU A 152 18.93 28.35 52.60
N ALA A 153 17.64 28.68 52.69
CA ALA A 153 17.11 29.60 53.68
C ALA A 153 17.28 29.09 55.12
N GLU A 154 17.09 27.78 55.35
CA GLU A 154 17.38 27.17 56.66
C GLU A 154 18.88 27.21 57.00
N HIS A 155 19.73 26.95 56.01
CA HIS A 155 21.18 27.00 56.19
C HIS A 155 21.67 28.43 56.46
N GLU A 156 21.16 29.43 55.73
CA GLU A 156 21.44 30.84 55.94
C GLU A 156 21.05 31.29 57.36
N LYS A 157 19.85 30.91 57.83
CA LYS A 157 19.42 31.18 59.21
C LYS A 157 20.38 30.61 60.24
N LYS A 158 20.81 29.36 60.08
CA LYS A 158 21.78 28.72 60.99
C LYS A 158 23.11 29.46 61.01
N LEU A 159 23.62 29.86 59.85
CA LEU A 159 24.86 30.64 59.76
C LEU A 159 24.73 32.01 60.45
N LEU A 160 23.59 32.69 60.29
CA LEU A 160 23.33 33.96 60.96
C LEU A 160 23.27 33.81 62.50
N GLU A 161 22.63 32.76 62.99
CA GLU A 161 22.59 32.45 64.42
C GLU A 161 23.98 32.12 65.00
N GLU A 162 24.84 31.44 64.25
CA GLU A 162 26.22 31.17 64.66
C GLU A 162 27.06 32.45 64.68
N LEU A 163 26.90 33.35 63.70
CA LEU A 163 27.60 34.64 63.65
C LEU A 163 27.21 35.56 64.82
N ASP A 164 25.93 35.61 65.17
CA ASP A 164 25.44 36.43 66.28
C ASP A 164 26.04 35.98 67.63
N LYS A 165 26.11 34.66 67.85
CA LYS A 165 26.77 34.07 69.04
C LYS A 165 28.26 34.38 69.12
N LEU A 166 28.94 34.63 67.99
CA LEU A 166 30.36 34.98 67.95
C LEU A 166 30.62 36.48 68.15
N GLN A 167 29.66 37.35 67.78
CA GLN A 167 29.78 38.80 67.97
C GLN A 167 29.33 39.28 69.35
N ASN A 168 28.58 38.45 70.10
CA ASN A 168 28.09 38.78 71.43
C ASN A 168 28.34 37.60 72.40
N PRO A 169 29.60 37.35 72.81
CA PRO A 169 29.98 36.23 73.67
C PRO A 169 29.49 36.37 75.12
#